data_AF-A0A7C8E1K8-F1
#
_entry.id   AF-A0A7C8E1K8-F1
#
_cell.length_a   1.000
_cell.length_b   1.000
_cell.length_c   1.000
_cell.angle_alpha   90.00
_cell.angle_beta   90.00
_cell.angle_gamma   90.00
#
_symmetry.space_group_name_H-M   'P 1'
#
loop_
_entity.id
_entity.type
_entity.pdbx_description
1 polymer ?
#
loop_
_entity_poly.entity_id
_entity_poly.type
_entity_poly.pdbx_seq_one_letter_code
_entity_poly.pdbx_strand_id
1 'polypeptide(L)'
;ICHNDSKLNNILFSSSSKGLCMIDLDTIMKGYFHYDFGDAIRTIVNPASEEEKDLSKILFNKSLFKAFIDGLKSNGKFLSNKELELLPLSTALMPFIHGLRALTDYLNGNIYYRVSYPKQNLIRSRNLFAFSKLALKHQDFMRETIENSIN
;
A
#
# COMPACT_ATOMS: atom_id res chain seq x y z
N ILE A 1 -7.94 7.45 -14.23
CA ILE A 1 -6.83 8.32 -13.77
C ILE A 1 -6.47 7.83 -12.37
N CYS A 2 -5.19 7.77 -12.03
CA CYS A 2 -4.68 7.23 -10.77
C CYS A 2 -3.78 8.27 -10.08
N HIS A 3 -3.70 8.18 -8.75
CA HIS A 3 -2.85 9.04 -7.92
C HIS A 3 -1.38 8.61 -7.99
N ASN A 4 -1.12 7.31 -8.00
CA ASN A 4 0.18 6.64 -8.00
C ASN A 4 1.07 6.87 -6.76
N ASP A 5 0.53 7.49 -5.70
CA ASP A 5 1.15 7.64 -4.37
C ASP A 5 0.05 7.84 -3.30
N SER A 6 -0.77 6.81 -3.14
CA SER A 6 -2.01 6.82 -2.35
C SER A 6 -1.80 6.34 -0.91
N LYS A 7 -0.55 6.39 -0.41
CA LYS A 7 -0.23 6.12 0.99
C LYS A 7 -1.10 6.94 1.94
N LEU A 8 -1.41 6.38 3.11
CA LEU A 8 -2.31 7.00 4.10
C LEU A 8 -1.93 8.45 4.46
N ASN A 9 -0.64 8.77 4.49
CA ASN A 9 -0.13 10.11 4.80
C ASN A 9 -0.50 11.16 3.75
N ASN A 10 -0.90 10.76 2.55
CA ASN A 10 -1.36 11.64 1.49
C ASN A 10 -2.90 11.85 1.52
N ILE A 11 -3.58 11.38 2.56
CA ILE A 11 -5.02 11.58 2.78
C ILE A 11 -5.21 12.50 3.99
N LEU A 12 -5.84 13.66 3.78
CA LEU A 12 -6.17 14.59 4.86
C LEU A 12 -7.52 14.24 5.49
N PHE A 13 -7.55 14.27 6.81
CA PHE A 13 -8.75 14.06 7.62
C PHE A 13 -9.08 15.30 8.43
N SER A 14 -10.37 15.57 8.64
CA SER A 14 -10.84 16.61 9.56
C SER A 14 -10.53 16.22 11.01
N SER A 15 -10.69 17.18 11.93
CA SER A 15 -10.68 16.91 13.38
C SER A 15 -11.77 15.94 13.84
N SER A 16 -12.81 15.72 13.03
CA SER A 16 -13.88 14.73 13.22
C SER A 16 -13.64 13.41 12.47
N SER A 17 -12.41 13.16 12.01
CA SER A 17 -12.01 11.94 11.29
C SER A 17 -12.72 11.71 9.95
N LYS A 18 -13.26 12.76 9.33
CA LYS A 18 -13.83 12.70 7.98
C LYS A 18 -12.73 12.95 6.95
N GLY A 19 -12.63 12.08 5.93
CA GLY A 19 -11.74 12.34 4.79
C GLY A 19 -12.09 13.63 4.07
N LEU A 20 -11.12 14.51 3.86
CA LEU A 20 -11.28 15.82 3.23
C LEU A 20 -10.83 15.78 1.76
N CYS A 21 -9.57 15.41 1.53
CA CYS A 21 -8.98 15.34 0.20
C CYS A 21 -7.70 14.51 0.20
N MET A 22 -7.21 14.19 -1.00
CA MET A 22 -5.84 13.75 -1.21
C MET A 22 -4.93 14.94 -1.49
N ILE A 23 -3.67 14.82 -1.09
CA ILE A 23 -2.58 15.77 -1.36
C ILE A 23 -1.47 15.06 -2.14
N ASP A 24 -0.41 15.78 -2.51
CA ASP A 24 0.73 15.21 -3.26
C ASP A 24 0.33 14.74 -4.67
N LEU A 25 -0.21 15.68 -5.47
CA LEU A 25 -0.84 15.42 -6.77
C LEU A 25 0.16 15.32 -7.94
N ASP A 26 1.46 15.34 -7.66
CA ASP A 26 2.53 15.41 -8.67
C ASP A 26 2.62 14.14 -9.52
N THR A 27 2.11 13.01 -9.02
CA THR A 27 2.14 11.71 -9.70
C THR A 27 0.80 11.32 -10.35
N ILE A 28 -0.16 12.25 -10.48
CA ILE A 28 -1.43 11.97 -11.16
C ILE A 28 -1.20 11.70 -12.64
N MET A 29 -1.61 10.51 -13.11
CA MET A 29 -1.53 10.14 -14.52
C MET A 29 -2.49 8.99 -14.86
N LYS A 30 -2.52 8.59 -16.13
CA LYS A 30 -3.20 7.35 -16.54
C LYS A 30 -2.45 6.16 -15.93
N GLY A 31 -3.20 5.18 -15.42
CA GLY A 31 -2.63 4.01 -14.74
C GLY A 31 -3.72 3.00 -14.43
N TYR A 32 -3.35 1.98 -13.66
CA TYR A 32 -4.26 0.96 -13.17
C TYR A 32 -4.58 1.20 -11.71
N PHE A 33 -5.86 1.06 -11.33
CA PHE A 33 -6.31 1.21 -9.95
C PHE A 33 -5.55 0.32 -8.96
N HIS A 34 -5.03 -0.82 -9.42
CA HIS A 34 -4.14 -1.71 -8.68
C HIS A 34 -2.96 -1.02 -8.01
N TYR A 35 -2.38 0.01 -8.64
CA TYR A 35 -1.26 0.77 -8.07
C TYR A 35 -1.72 1.57 -6.86
N ASP A 36 -2.80 2.33 -6.99
CA ASP A 36 -3.38 3.10 -5.90
C ASP A 36 -3.89 2.19 -4.78
N PHE A 37 -4.52 1.06 -5.12
CA PHE A 37 -4.98 0.10 -4.13
C PHE A 37 -3.82 -0.53 -3.36
N GLY A 38 -2.81 -1.02 -4.07
CA GLY A 38 -1.68 -1.70 -3.45
C GLY A 38 -0.85 -0.77 -2.55
N ASP A 39 -0.66 0.49 -2.98
CA ASP A 39 0.11 1.48 -2.22
C ASP A 39 -0.66 1.98 -0.99
N ALA A 40 -1.98 2.19 -1.10
CA ALA A 40 -2.82 2.49 0.06
C ALA A 40 -2.80 1.34 1.08
N ILE A 41 -3.09 0.11 0.64
CA ILE A 41 -3.17 -1.06 1.53
C ILE A 41 -1.86 -1.27 2.30
N ARG A 42 -0.69 -1.14 1.67
CA ARG A 42 0.59 -1.40 2.38
C ARG A 42 0.81 -0.48 3.59
N THR A 43 0.23 0.71 3.57
CA THR A 43 0.36 1.69 4.66
C THR A 43 -0.80 1.64 5.66
N ILE A 44 -1.99 1.22 5.21
CA ILE A 44 -3.18 1.16 6.07
C ILE A 44 -3.17 -0.09 6.95
N VAL A 45 -2.84 -1.26 6.40
CA VAL A 45 -3.00 -2.53 7.11
C VAL A 45 -1.76 -2.95 7.89
N ASN A 46 -0.65 -2.22 7.73
CA ASN A 46 0.58 -2.44 8.48
C ASN A 46 0.69 -1.40 9.62
N PRO A 47 0.62 -1.79 10.90
CA PRO A 47 0.77 -0.86 12.01
C PRO A 47 2.22 -0.39 12.20
N ALA A 48 3.19 -1.11 11.64
CA ALA A 48 4.59 -0.74 11.69
C ALA A 48 4.91 0.35 10.66
N SER A 49 5.79 1.28 11.04
CA SER A 49 6.40 2.22 10.09
C SER A 49 7.16 1.46 9.00
N GLU A 50 7.24 2.05 7.81
CA GLU A 50 8.08 1.56 6.70
C GLU A 50 9.57 1.54 7.03
N GLU A 51 9.96 2.17 8.14
CA GLU A 51 11.34 2.20 8.65
C GLU A 51 11.53 1.32 9.90
N GLU A 52 10.52 0.53 10.28
CA GLU A 52 10.65 -0.44 11.37
C GLU A 52 11.78 -1.43 11.04
N LYS A 53 12.67 -1.60 12.02
CA LYS A 53 13.88 -2.43 11.94
C LYS A 53 13.59 -3.86 12.36
N ASP A 54 12.64 -4.03 13.28
CA ASP A 54 12.18 -5.32 13.76
C ASP A 54 11.08 -5.87 12.84
N LEU A 55 11.47 -6.78 11.95
CA LEU A 55 10.55 -7.38 10.97
C LEU A 55 9.43 -8.20 11.62
N SER A 56 9.56 -8.59 12.90
CA SER A 56 8.50 -9.33 13.61
C SER A 56 7.25 -8.47 13.88
N LYS A 57 7.40 -7.15 13.85
CA LYS A 57 6.30 -6.19 14.03
C LYS A 57 5.55 -5.87 12.74
N ILE A 58 6.04 -6.35 11.60
CA ILE A 58 5.36 -6.18 10.32
C ILE A 58 4.18 -7.15 10.29
N LEU A 59 2.98 -6.59 10.25
CA LEU A 59 1.74 -7.35 10.37
C LEU A 59 0.78 -6.99 9.23
N PHE A 60 -0.17 -7.88 8.98
CA PHE A 60 -1.29 -7.64 8.08
C PHE A 60 -2.58 -7.58 8.91
N ASN A 61 -3.06 -6.38 9.18
CA ASN A 61 -4.27 -6.17 9.96
C ASN A 61 -5.52 -6.44 9.12
N LYS A 62 -6.07 -7.65 9.25
CA LYS A 62 -7.29 -8.09 8.58
C LYS A 62 -8.51 -7.21 8.86
N SER A 63 -8.62 -6.62 10.05
CA SER A 63 -9.74 -5.73 10.41
C SER A 63 -9.68 -4.43 9.62
N LEU A 64 -8.50 -3.81 9.53
CA LEU A 64 -8.30 -2.60 8.72
C LEU A 64 -8.49 -2.87 7.23
N PHE A 65 -8.06 -4.04 6.74
CA PHE A 65 -8.33 -4.44 5.37
C PHE A 65 -9.83 -4.52 5.07
N LYS A 66 -10.61 -5.19 5.94
CA LYS A 66 -12.08 -5.26 5.79
C LYS A 66 -12.73 -3.88 5.80
N ALA A 67 -12.36 -3.02 6.75
CA ALA A 67 -12.87 -1.66 6.84
C ALA A 67 -12.56 -0.84 5.57
N PHE A 68 -11.37 -1.01 4.99
CA PHE A 68 -11.01 -0.38 3.72
C PHE A 68 -11.87 -0.87 2.56
N ILE A 69 -12.08 -2.18 2.45
CA ILE A 69 -12.94 -2.79 1.41
C ILE A 69 -14.39 -2.32 1.56
N ASP A 70 -14.91 -2.23 2.77
CA ASP A 70 -16.26 -1.73 3.05
C ASP A 70 -16.40 -0.25 2.65
N GLY A 71 -15.37 0.56 2.94
CA GLY A 71 -15.29 1.94 2.47
C GLY A 71 -15.26 2.02 0.93
N LEU A 72 -14.49 1.16 0.28
CA LEU A 72 -14.39 1.12 -1.18
C LEU A 72 -15.73 0.78 -1.84
N LYS A 73 -16.46 -0.19 -1.27
CA LYS A 73 -17.80 -0.63 -1.71
C LYS A 73 -18.80 0.53 -1.80
N SER A 74 -18.69 1.53 -0.93
CA SER A 74 -19.61 2.69 -0.93
C SER A 74 -19.61 3.50 -2.23
N ASN A 75 -18.60 3.32 -3.10
CA ASN A 75 -18.49 3.97 -4.41
C ASN A 75 -19.25 3.22 -5.54
N GLY A 76 -19.92 2.10 -5.23
CA GLY A 76 -20.63 1.28 -6.21
C GLY A 76 -19.70 0.44 -7.10
N LYS A 77 -20.23 -0.09 -8.21
CA LYS A 77 -19.46 -0.92 -9.14
C LYS A 77 -18.72 -0.04 -10.15
N PHE A 78 -17.40 0.04 -10.03
CA PHE A 78 -16.53 0.78 -10.95
C PHE A 78 -15.32 -0.03 -11.45
N LEU A 79 -15.12 -1.24 -10.93
CA LEU A 79 -14.08 -2.18 -11.35
C LEU A 79 -14.70 -3.33 -12.13
N SER A 80 -14.00 -3.78 -13.17
CA SER A 80 -14.29 -5.03 -13.86
C SER A 80 -13.95 -6.24 -13.00
N ASN A 81 -14.55 -7.39 -13.33
CA ASN A 81 -14.26 -8.66 -12.64
C ASN A 81 -12.76 -9.00 -12.66
N LYS A 82 -12.06 -8.69 -13.75
CA LYS A 82 -10.63 -8.97 -13.86
C LYS A 82 -9.79 -8.06 -12.97
N GLU A 83 -10.20 -6.80 -12.79
CA GLU A 83 -9.54 -5.89 -11.86
C GLU A 83 -9.76 -6.33 -10.41
N LEU A 84 -10.98 -6.76 -10.05
CA LEU A 84 -11.26 -7.30 -8.71
C LEU A 84 -10.42 -8.54 -8.39
N GLU A 85 -10.28 -9.47 -9.35
CA GLU A 85 -9.48 -10.68 -9.21
C GLU A 85 -8.00 -10.39 -8.90
N LEU A 86 -7.47 -9.26 -9.41
CA LEU A 86 -6.07 -8.89 -9.33
C LEU A 86 -5.73 -7.94 -8.16
N LEU A 87 -6.73 -7.39 -7.46
CA LEU A 87 -6.50 -6.55 -6.28
C LEU A 87 -5.66 -7.23 -5.19
N PRO A 88 -5.88 -8.52 -4.81
CA PRO A 88 -5.02 -9.19 -3.82
C PRO A 88 -3.55 -9.21 -4.22
N LEU A 89 -3.25 -9.39 -5.51
CA LEU A 89 -1.88 -9.43 -6.00
C LEU A 89 -1.21 -8.05 -5.92
N SER A 90 -1.96 -6.98 -6.16
CA SER A 90 -1.39 -5.63 -6.16
C SER A 90 -0.90 -5.19 -4.77
N THR A 91 -1.51 -5.73 -3.70
CA THR A 91 -1.06 -5.50 -2.31
C THR A 91 0.34 -6.07 -2.01
N ALA A 92 0.79 -7.07 -2.78
CA ALA A 92 2.16 -7.57 -2.70
C ALA A 92 3.09 -6.86 -3.70
N LEU A 93 2.56 -6.46 -4.86
CA LEU A 93 3.30 -5.81 -5.94
C LEU A 93 3.85 -4.45 -5.53
N MET A 94 3.01 -3.56 -5.00
CA MET A 94 3.43 -2.19 -4.66
C MET A 94 4.53 -2.15 -3.60
N PRO A 95 4.41 -2.81 -2.43
CA PRO A 95 5.52 -2.85 -1.48
C PRO A 95 6.78 -3.49 -2.09
N PHE A 96 6.65 -4.49 -2.96
CA PHE A 96 7.82 -5.05 -3.66
C PHE A 96 8.52 -4.00 -4.55
N ILE A 97 7.77 -3.24 -5.36
CA ILE A 97 8.32 -2.18 -6.22
C ILE A 97 9.00 -1.09 -5.38
N HIS A 98 8.35 -0.61 -4.31
CA HIS A 98 8.95 0.40 -3.42
C HIS A 98 10.19 -0.14 -2.70
N GLY A 99 10.17 -1.42 -2.29
CA GLY A 99 11.32 -2.08 -1.68
C GLY A 99 12.50 -2.20 -2.64
N LEU A 100 12.23 -2.53 -3.90
CA LEU A 100 13.23 -2.60 -4.96
C LEU A 100 13.84 -1.21 -5.22
N ARG A 101 13.01 -0.15 -5.29
CA ARG A 101 13.47 1.23 -5.45
C ARG A 101 14.37 1.66 -4.29
N ALA A 102 13.98 1.38 -3.05
CA ALA A 102 14.79 1.70 -1.87
C ALA A 102 16.11 0.92 -1.87
N LEU A 103 16.10 -0.37 -2.22
CA LEU A 103 17.34 -1.15 -2.30
C LEU A 103 18.29 -0.61 -3.38
N THR A 104 17.77 -0.32 -4.56
CA THR A 104 18.55 0.29 -5.65
C THR A 104 19.13 1.63 -5.21
N ASP A 105 18.35 2.48 -4.55
CA ASP A 105 18.85 3.77 -4.06
C ASP A 105 19.95 3.59 -3.01
N TYR A 106 19.81 2.62 -2.09
CA TYR A 106 20.87 2.29 -1.14
C TYR A 106 22.18 1.86 -1.83
N LEU A 107 22.08 0.99 -2.83
CA LEU A 107 23.25 0.53 -3.61
C LEU A 107 23.90 1.66 -4.42
N ASN A 108 23.11 2.67 -4.79
CA ASN A 108 23.58 3.88 -5.48
C ASN A 108 24.07 4.99 -4.52
N GLY A 109 24.14 4.72 -3.21
CA GLY A 109 24.64 5.69 -2.23
C GLY A 109 23.60 6.66 -1.67
N ASN A 110 22.30 6.31 -1.72
CA ASN A 110 21.15 7.10 -1.24
C ASN A 110 21.04 8.49 -1.92
N ILE A 111 21.01 8.49 -3.25
CA ILE A 111 20.99 9.73 -4.05
C ILE A 111 19.58 10.21 -4.39
N TYR A 112 18.57 9.34 -4.30
CA TYR A 112 17.19 9.63 -4.68
C TYR A 112 16.31 9.96 -3.47
N TYR A 113 16.24 9.07 -2.47
CA TYR A 113 15.46 9.31 -1.26
C TYR A 113 16.30 10.05 -0.22
N ARG A 114 15.70 11.06 0.43
CA ARG A 114 16.31 11.67 1.61
C ARG A 114 16.46 10.64 2.72
N VAL A 115 17.66 10.53 3.26
CA VAL A 115 18.00 9.66 4.40
C VAL A 115 18.59 10.47 5.56
N SER A 116 18.28 10.05 6.78
CA SER A 116 18.82 10.55 8.04
C SER A 116 19.95 9.68 8.58
N TYR A 117 20.12 8.44 8.09
CA TYR A 117 21.24 7.57 8.43
C TYR A 117 21.61 6.60 7.30
N PRO A 118 22.88 6.15 7.20
CA PRO A 118 23.40 5.47 6.00
C PRO A 118 22.65 4.20 5.56
N LYS A 119 22.05 3.47 6.50
CA LYS A 119 21.36 2.18 6.24
C LYS A 119 19.84 2.31 6.09
N GLN A 120 19.27 3.51 6.09
CA GLN A 120 17.81 3.71 6.13
C GLN A 120 17.08 3.06 4.96
N ASN A 121 17.54 3.28 3.73
CA ASN A 121 16.92 2.67 2.55
C ASN A 121 17.08 1.14 2.51
N LEU A 122 18.18 0.59 3.01
CA LEU A 122 18.35 -0.87 3.17
C LEU A 122 17.36 -1.46 4.17
N ILE A 123 17.08 -0.74 5.26
CA ILE A 123 16.07 -1.15 6.26
C ILE A 123 14.68 -1.07 5.63
N ARG A 124 14.37 0.05 4.97
CA ARG A 124 13.11 0.25 4.26
C ARG A 124 12.85 -0.84 3.22
N SER A 125 13.85 -1.22 2.42
CA SER A 125 13.71 -2.30 1.44
C SER A 125 13.40 -3.65 2.08
N ARG A 126 14.07 -3.98 3.19
CA ARG A 126 13.83 -5.24 3.91
C ARG A 126 12.43 -5.29 4.52
N ASN A 127 11.98 -4.19 5.10
CA ASN A 127 10.64 -4.03 5.63
C ASN A 127 9.58 -4.27 4.54
N LEU A 128 9.71 -3.57 3.41
CA LEU A 128 8.78 -3.66 2.30
C LEU A 128 8.76 -5.06 1.64
N PHE A 129 9.90 -5.72 1.52
CA PHE A 129 9.94 -7.12 1.04
C PHE A 129 9.31 -8.10 2.03
N ALA A 130 9.48 -7.88 3.34
CA ALA A 130 8.82 -8.70 4.36
C ALA A 130 7.30 -8.52 4.29
N PHE A 131 6.81 -7.28 4.16
CA PHE A 131 5.38 -7.01 3.99
C PHE A 131 4.84 -7.61 2.67
N SER A 132 5.57 -7.48 1.55
CA SER A 132 5.17 -8.10 0.27
C SER A 132 4.98 -9.62 0.40
N LYS A 133 5.94 -10.32 1.04
CA LYS A 133 5.81 -11.76 1.33
C LYS A 133 4.63 -12.06 2.25
N LEU A 134 4.37 -11.19 3.23
CA LEU A 134 3.25 -11.35 4.15
C LEU A 134 1.89 -11.18 3.43
N ALA A 135 1.79 -10.20 2.53
CA ALA A 135 0.61 -9.96 1.70
C ALA A 135 0.33 -11.16 0.78
N LEU A 136 1.35 -11.77 0.17
CA LEU A 136 1.20 -13.00 -0.60
C LEU A 136 0.58 -14.15 0.21
N LYS A 137 0.93 -14.28 1.49
CA LYS A 137 0.33 -15.29 2.39
C LYS A 137 -1.14 -15.00 2.75
N HIS A 138 -1.64 -13.80 2.47
CA HIS A 138 -2.99 -13.37 2.77
C HIS A 138 -3.90 -13.27 1.53
N GLN A 139 -3.46 -13.75 0.36
CA GLN A 139 -4.22 -13.65 -0.88
C GLN A 139 -5.61 -14.28 -0.80
N ASP A 140 -5.72 -15.48 -0.23
CA ASP A 140 -7.03 -16.16 -0.11
C ASP A 140 -8.00 -15.35 0.75
N PHE A 141 -7.52 -14.85 1.89
CA PHE A 141 -8.31 -13.98 2.77
C PHE A 141 -8.77 -12.70 2.07
N MET A 142 -7.87 -12.05 1.32
CA MET A 142 -8.20 -10.82 0.59
C MET A 142 -9.22 -11.10 -0.50
N ARG A 143 -9.06 -12.20 -1.24
CA ARG A 143 -9.98 -12.62 -2.30
C ARG A 143 -11.38 -12.86 -1.74
N GLU A 144 -11.49 -13.69 -0.70
CA GLU A 144 -12.76 -13.96 -0.03
C GLU A 144 -13.43 -12.68 0.49
N THR A 145 -12.65 -11.76 1.07
CA THR A 145 -13.17 -10.48 1.56
C THR A 145 -13.70 -9.60 0.43
N ILE A 146 -12.97 -9.51 -0.68
CA ILE A 146 -13.37 -8.71 -1.85
C ILE A 146 -14.61 -9.30 -2.51
N GLU A 147 -14.66 -10.62 -2.70
CA GLU A 147 -15.78 -11.32 -3.32
C GLU A 147 -17.07 -11.19 -2.51
N ASN A 148 -16.98 -11.25 -1.18
CA ASN A 148 -18.14 -11.10 -0.29
C ASN A 148 -18.65 -9.65 -0.19
N SER A 149 -17.77 -8.66 -0.42
CA SER A 149 -18.12 -7.25 -0.25
C SER A 149 -18.51 -6.55 -1.56
N ILE A 150 -17.81 -6.79 -2.67
CA ILE A 150 -17.90 -5.94 -3.88
C ILE A 150 -18.71 -6.59 -5.02
N ASN A 151 -19.06 -7.88 -4.93
CA ASN A 151 -19.92 -8.54 -5.93
C ASN A 151 -21.40 -8.17 -5.82
#